data_AF-A0A9D3XJR5-F1
#
_entry.id   AF-A0A9D3XJR5-F1
#
_cell.length_a   1.000
_cell.length_b   1.000
_cell.length_c   1.000
_cell.angle_alpha   90.00
_cell.angle_beta   90.00
_cell.angle_gamma   90.00
#
_symmetry.space_group_name_H-M   'P 1'
#
loop_
_entity.id
_entity.type
_entity.pdbx_description
1 polymer ?
#
loop_
_entity_poly.entity_id
_entity_poly.type
_entity_poly.pdbx_seq_one_letter_code
_entity_poly.pdbx_strand_id
1 'polypeptide(L)'
;MPAPPPMAQPPLPRAARGLAQTARGECPLLSPPCPQGCADAVSLPAAVVAPLLSPYTKYSSMINQATPYVYPVPVRDDGNMPDIPSHPCDKEGPNLDWLKNL
;
A
#
# COMPACT_ATOMS: atom_id res chain seq x y z
N MET A 1 -50.10 22.51 50.15
CA MET A 1 -49.41 21.23 49.99
C MET A 1 -48.29 21.44 48.97
N PRO A 2 -47.00 21.38 49.35
CA PRO A 2 -45.90 21.52 48.41
C PRO A 2 -45.72 20.25 47.58
N ALA A 3 -45.51 20.41 46.27
CA ALA A 3 -45.29 19.32 45.32
C ALA A 3 -43.99 18.54 45.64
N PRO A 4 -43.95 17.20 45.43
CA PRO A 4 -42.75 16.42 45.66
C PRO A 4 -41.65 16.78 44.65
N PRO A 5 -40.37 16.84 45.08
CA PRO A 5 -39.25 17.14 44.18
C PRO A 5 -39.09 16.02 43.13
N PRO A 6 -38.70 16.35 41.88
CA PRO A 6 -38.51 15.35 40.84
C PRO A 6 -37.36 14.43 41.23
N MET A 7 -37.64 13.12 41.28
CA MET A 7 -36.64 12.09 41.52
C MET A 7 -35.54 12.19 40.46
N ALA A 8 -34.32 12.44 40.91
CA ALA A 8 -33.13 12.37 40.09
C ALA A 8 -33.03 10.96 39.47
N GLN A 9 -33.13 10.89 38.14
CA GLN A 9 -32.95 9.67 37.39
C GLN A 9 -31.50 9.18 37.56
N PRO A 10 -31.26 7.89 37.87
CA PRO A 10 -29.90 7.35 37.91
C PRO A 10 -29.27 7.43 36.52
N PRO A 11 -27.95 7.68 36.40
CA PRO A 11 -27.29 7.72 35.10
C PRO A 11 -27.48 6.39 34.38
N LEU A 12 -28.07 6.44 33.19
CA LEU A 12 -28.29 5.29 32.32
C LEU A 12 -26.99 4.48 32.20
N PRO A 13 -27.06 3.14 32.23
CA PRO A 13 -25.88 2.30 32.14
C PRO A 13 -25.09 2.63 30.87
N ARG A 14 -23.77 2.80 31.02
CA ARG A 14 -22.79 3.13 29.97
C ARG A 14 -22.95 2.28 28.70
N ALA A 15 -23.54 1.09 28.82
CA ALA A 15 -23.87 0.18 27.73
C ALA A 15 -24.86 0.77 26.70
N ALA A 16 -25.83 1.58 27.13
CA ALA A 16 -26.83 2.15 26.22
C ALA A 16 -26.27 3.28 25.33
N ARG A 17 -25.16 3.92 25.74
CA ARG A 17 -24.47 4.93 24.91
C ARG A 17 -23.70 4.32 23.73
N GLY A 18 -23.27 3.06 23.81
CA GLY A 18 -22.55 2.39 22.72
C GLY A 18 -23.44 2.07 21.52
N LEU A 19 -24.73 1.79 21.75
CA LEU A 19 -25.68 1.48 20.69
C LEU A 19 -26.16 2.73 19.94
N ALA A 20 -26.26 3.88 20.61
CA ALA A 20 -26.60 5.15 19.97
C ALA A 20 -25.45 5.72 19.10
N GLN A 21 -24.19 5.41 19.42
CA GLN A 21 -23.03 5.83 18.61
C GLN A 21 -22.87 5.02 17.32
N THR A 22 -23.36 3.78 17.27
CA THR A 22 -23.34 2.97 16.04
C THR A 22 -24.24 3.55 14.93
N ALA A 23 -25.26 4.35 15.29
CA ALA A 23 -26.17 4.96 14.32
C ALA A 23 -25.69 6.29 13.74
N ARG A 24 -24.57 6.86 14.23
CA ARG A 24 -24.00 8.13 13.72
C ARG A 24 -22.77 7.97 12.84
N GLY A 25 -22.32 6.76 12.53
CA GLY A 25 -21.17 6.56 11.62
C GLY A 25 -19.86 7.20 12.12
N GLU A 26 -19.78 7.55 13.41
CA GLU A 26 -18.58 8.11 14.00
C GLU A 26 -17.80 6.96 14.64
N CYS A 27 -16.79 6.45 13.92
CA CYS A 27 -15.82 5.50 14.45
C CYS A 27 -15.13 6.11 15.69
N PRO A 28 -15.23 5.51 16.89
CA PRO A 28 -14.56 6.01 18.09
C PRO A 28 -13.07 5.60 18.12
N LEU A 29 -12.38 5.77 16.99
CA LEU A 29 -10.92 5.68 16.85
C LEU A 29 -10.36 7.01 16.28
N LEU A 30 -11.07 8.12 16.54
CA LEU A 30 -10.66 9.47 16.17
C LEU A 30 -9.67 10.04 17.20
N SER A 31 -8.43 9.57 17.14
CA SER A 31 -7.27 10.38 17.52
C SER A 31 -6.38 10.53 16.28
N PRO A 32 -6.24 11.75 15.70
CA PRO A 32 -5.31 11.99 14.59
C PRO A 32 -3.85 11.85 15.06
N PRO A 33 -2.91 11.55 14.14
CA PRO A 33 -3.01 11.72 12.70
C PRO A 33 -3.26 10.36 12.02
N CYS A 34 -4.12 10.24 11.02
CA CYS A 34 -3.63 10.38 9.65
C CYS A 34 -4.80 10.30 8.64
N PRO A 35 -4.69 11.02 7.51
CA PRO A 35 -5.76 11.18 6.54
C PRO A 35 -5.83 9.99 5.57
N GLN A 36 -6.35 8.82 6.01
CA GLN A 36 -6.48 7.67 5.09
C GLN A 36 -7.77 6.85 5.22
N GLY A 37 -8.70 7.21 6.10
CA GLY A 37 -9.83 6.34 6.47
C GLY A 37 -11.18 6.59 5.80
N CYS A 38 -11.27 7.47 4.78
CA CYS A 38 -12.57 7.86 4.20
C CYS A 38 -12.67 7.66 2.67
N ALA A 39 -11.77 6.88 2.07
CA ALA A 39 -11.64 6.74 0.61
C ALA A 39 -12.31 5.48 0.02
N ASP A 40 -13.30 4.90 0.70
CA ASP A 40 -13.83 3.56 0.39
C ASP A 40 -14.78 3.47 -0.83
N ALA A 41 -14.78 4.46 -1.72
CA ALA A 41 -15.50 4.36 -3.00
C ALA A 41 -14.64 4.71 -4.23
N VAL A 42 -13.59 5.54 -4.07
CA VAL A 42 -12.71 5.94 -5.18
C VAL A 42 -11.42 5.10 -5.23
N SER A 43 -11.07 4.42 -4.14
CA SER A 43 -9.83 3.64 -4.04
C SER A 43 -9.75 2.52 -5.08
N LEU A 44 -10.82 1.73 -5.30
CA LEU A 44 -10.80 0.65 -6.29
C LEU A 44 -10.56 1.15 -7.73
N PRO A 45 -11.35 2.09 -8.28
CA PRO A 45 -11.14 2.55 -9.64
C PRO A 45 -9.83 3.32 -9.80
N ALA A 46 -9.45 4.17 -8.83
CA ALA A 46 -8.18 4.89 -8.91
C ALA A 46 -6.97 3.96 -8.79
N ALA A 47 -7.02 2.93 -7.94
CA ALA A 47 -5.96 1.93 -7.81
C ALA A 47 -5.81 1.03 -9.04
N VAL A 48 -6.88 0.82 -9.82
CA VAL A 48 -6.80 0.08 -11.08
C VAL A 48 -6.32 0.97 -12.22
N VAL A 49 -6.77 2.22 -12.27
CA VAL A 49 -6.51 3.15 -13.39
C VAL A 49 -5.15 3.85 -13.27
N ALA A 50 -4.70 4.19 -12.07
CA ALA A 50 -3.41 4.84 -11.85
C ALA A 50 -2.19 4.05 -12.35
N PRO A 51 -2.06 2.73 -12.12
CA PRO A 51 -0.91 1.98 -12.63
C PRO A 51 -0.89 1.88 -14.16
N LEU A 52 -2.05 1.97 -14.83
CA LEU A 52 -2.18 1.94 -16.29
C LEU A 52 -1.77 3.27 -16.97
N LEU A 53 -2.00 4.40 -16.32
CA LEU A 53 -1.68 5.73 -16.85
C LEU A 53 -0.29 6.23 -16.43
N SER A 54 0.26 5.70 -15.33
CA SER A 54 1.53 6.19 -14.80
C SER A 54 2.74 5.66 -15.59
N PRO A 55 3.60 6.53 -16.12
CA PRO A 55 4.86 6.10 -16.76
C PRO A 55 5.84 5.46 -15.75
N TYR A 56 5.62 5.66 -14.44
CA TYR A 56 6.49 5.13 -13.38
C TYR A 56 6.23 3.67 -13.05
N THR A 57 5.05 3.15 -13.34
CA THR A 57 4.71 1.74 -13.09
C THR A 57 5.65 0.79 -13.83
N LYS A 58 6.10 1.17 -15.03
CA LYS A 58 7.06 0.39 -15.82
C LYS A 58 8.39 0.21 -15.07
N TYR A 59 8.93 1.29 -14.50
CA TYR A 59 10.19 1.23 -13.75
C TYR A 59 10.07 0.37 -12.50
N SER A 60 8.92 0.40 -11.80
CA SER A 60 8.67 -0.49 -10.67
C SER A 60 8.75 -1.97 -11.07
N SER A 61 8.16 -2.35 -12.20
CA SER A 61 8.28 -3.72 -12.72
C SER A 61 9.71 -4.08 -13.12
N MET A 62 10.44 -3.15 -13.75
CA MET A 62 11.82 -3.37 -14.18
C MET A 62 12.77 -3.55 -12.98
N ILE A 63 12.55 -2.82 -11.88
CA ILE A 63 13.34 -2.96 -10.64
C ILE A 63 13.17 -4.38 -10.07
N ASN A 64 11.93 -4.86 -9.99
CA ASN A 64 11.65 -6.19 -9.43
C ASN A 64 12.27 -7.33 -10.26
N GLN A 65 12.40 -7.13 -11.58
CA GLN A 65 13.06 -8.09 -12.47
C GLN A 65 14.59 -8.04 -12.38
N ALA A 66 15.15 -6.84 -12.16
CA ALA A 66 16.59 -6.64 -12.12
C ALA A 66 17.21 -6.99 -10.75
N THR A 67 16.42 -7.23 -9.71
CA THR A 67 16.90 -7.69 -8.40
C THR A 67 17.10 -9.20 -8.38
N PRO A 68 18.36 -9.70 -8.33
CA PRO A 68 18.61 -11.13 -8.27
C PRO A 68 18.38 -11.65 -6.85
N TYR A 69 17.28 -12.38 -6.64
CA TYR A 69 17.04 -13.13 -5.40
C TYR A 69 17.64 -14.54 -5.43
N VAL A 70 17.89 -15.07 -6.64
CA VAL A 70 18.50 -16.36 -6.88
C VAL A 70 19.88 -16.12 -7.50
N TYR A 71 20.87 -16.89 -7.06
CA TYR A 71 22.21 -16.80 -7.64
C TYR A 71 22.17 -17.19 -9.13
N PRO A 72 22.62 -16.32 -10.05
CA PRO A 72 22.60 -16.61 -11.47
C PRO A 72 23.63 -17.70 -11.76
N VAL A 73 23.16 -18.87 -12.18
CA VAL A 73 24.01 -19.99 -12.57
C VAL A 73 24.60 -19.70 -13.95
N PRO A 74 25.95 -19.65 -14.10
CA PRO A 74 26.56 -19.45 -15.41
C PRO A 74 26.20 -20.57 -16.38
N VAL A 75 25.84 -20.18 -17.61
CA VAL A 75 25.58 -21.11 -18.70
C VAL A 75 26.91 -21.69 -19.19
N ARG A 76 26.89 -22.95 -19.64
CA ARG A 76 28.05 -23.56 -20.31
C ARG A 76 28.24 -22.88 -21.66
N ASP A 77 29.47 -22.49 -21.97
CA ASP A 77 29.78 -21.86 -23.25
C ASP A 77 29.92 -22.90 -24.37
N ASP A 78 29.08 -22.78 -25.40
CA ASP A 78 29.11 -23.60 -26.63
C ASP A 78 29.91 -22.94 -27.77
N GLY A 79 30.52 -21.76 -27.53
CA GLY A 79 31.35 -21.04 -28.49
C GLY A 79 30.59 -20.19 -29.52
N ASN A 80 29.25 -20.15 -29.45
CA ASN A 80 28.38 -19.33 -30.30
C ASN A 80 27.23 -18.70 -29.48
N MET A 81 27.58 -17.86 -28.51
CA MET A 81 26.61 -17.14 -27.67
C MET A 81 27.07 -15.69 -27.43
N PRO A 82 26.87 -14.77 -28.41
CA PRO A 82 27.31 -13.38 -28.31
C PRO A 82 26.46 -12.52 -27.38
N ASP A 83 25.36 -13.06 -26.83
CA ASP A 83 24.46 -12.36 -25.92
C ASP A 83 24.76 -12.62 -24.44
N ILE A 84 25.57 -13.62 -24.12
CA ILE A 84 25.91 -14.00 -22.75
C ILE A 84 27.31 -13.47 -22.39
N PRO A 85 27.43 -12.59 -21.38
CA PRO A 85 28.73 -12.09 -20.96
C PRO A 85 29.58 -13.19 -20.33
N SER A 86 30.88 -13.15 -20.62
CA SER A 86 31.87 -14.04 -19.98
C SER A 86 32.23 -13.56 -18.57
N HIS A 87 32.16 -12.25 -18.33
CA HIS A 87 32.50 -11.62 -17.06
C HIS A 87 31.50 -10.52 -16.69
N PRO A 88 31.20 -10.28 -15.39
CA PRO A 88 30.21 -9.30 -14.96
C PRO A 88 30.49 -7.85 -15.37
N CYS A 89 31.75 -7.52 -15.69
CA CYS A 89 32.14 -6.18 -16.14
C CYS A 89 32.06 -5.99 -17.67
N ASP A 90 31.71 -7.04 -18.42
CA ASP A 90 31.56 -6.93 -19.86
C ASP A 90 30.37 -6.03 -20.21
N LYS A 91 30.42 -5.40 -21.38
CA LYS A 91 29.34 -4.54 -21.85
C LYS A 91 28.11 -5.32 -22.30
N GLU A 92 28.24 -6.64 -22.42
CA GLU A 92 27.23 -7.52 -22.94
C GLU A 92 26.29 -7.95 -21.80
N GLY A 93 24.99 -7.98 -22.07
CA GLY A 93 23.95 -8.25 -21.08
C GLY A 93 23.20 -7.02 -20.54
N PRO A 94 22.25 -7.25 -19.62
CA PRO A 94 21.36 -6.20 -19.13
C PRO A 94 22.08 -5.23 -18.19
N ASN A 95 22.13 -3.95 -18.57
CA ASN A 95 22.73 -2.89 -17.76
C ASN A 95 21.67 -2.09 -16.96
N LEU A 96 22.06 -1.63 -15.77
CA LEU A 96 21.28 -0.86 -14.80
C LEU A 96 21.45 0.67 -14.93
N ASP A 97 22.02 1.21 -16.02
CA ASP A 97 22.28 2.65 -16.18
C ASP A 97 21.00 3.49 -16.13
N TRP A 98 19.86 2.93 -16.58
CA TRP A 98 18.55 3.58 -16.44
C TRP A 98 18.12 3.74 -14.97
N LEU A 99 18.52 2.82 -14.08
CA LEU A 99 18.21 2.88 -12.65
C LEU A 99 19.15 3.84 -11.92
N LYS A 100 20.41 3.93 -12.36
CA LYS A 100 21.40 4.87 -11.80
C LYS A 100 21.08 6.34 -12.11
N ASN A 101 20.44 6.60 -13.25
CA ASN A 101 20.09 7.94 -13.73
C ASN A 101 18.63 8.34 -13.43
N LEU A 102 17.92 7.55 -12.62
CA LEU A 102 16.53 7.79 -12.24
C LEU A 102 16.41 8.92 -11.19
#